data_AF-A0A2V6FEB7-F1
#
_entry.id   AF-A0A2V6FEB7-F1
#
_cell.length_a   1.000
_cell.length_b   1.000
_cell.length_c   1.000
_cell.angle_alpha   90.00
_cell.angle_beta   90.00
_cell.angle_gamma   90.00
#
_symmetry.space_group_name_H-M   'P 1'
#
loop_
_entity.id
_entity.type
_entity.pdbx_description
1 polymer ?
#
loop_
_entity_poly.entity_id
_entity_poly.type
_entity_poly.pdbx_seq_one_letter_code
_entity_poly.pdbx_strand_id
1 'polypeptide(L)'
;MAFSDYESQLARDSCSLLPMPTLETDRLILRSFRKRDVDAMAQLFANPDFMRFSLGVFTQRKQTVVFIEKVMGWDRAGIPSQFAVIPRGKDTIIGYCGFFYHPEHGIEDI
;
A
#
# COMPACT_ATOMS: atom_id res chain seq x y z
N MET A 1 22.19 26.01 -10.46
CA MET A 1 20.85 25.38 -10.33
C MET A 1 20.84 23.90 -10.73
N ALA A 2 21.82 23.38 -11.49
CA ALA A 2 21.86 21.96 -11.90
C ALA A 2 22.39 20.96 -10.84
N PHE A 3 23.11 21.42 -9.82
CA PHE A 3 23.73 20.55 -8.81
C PHE A 3 22.70 19.95 -7.82
N SER A 4 21.65 20.71 -7.51
CA SER A 4 20.55 20.27 -6.64
C SER A 4 19.65 19.23 -7.32
N ASP A 5 19.49 19.32 -8.63
CA ASP A 5 18.66 18.39 -9.41
C ASP A 5 19.35 17.02 -9.57
N TYR A 6 20.68 17.00 -9.67
CA TYR A 6 21.47 15.77 -9.77
C TYR A 6 21.47 14.98 -8.46
N GLU A 7 21.67 15.64 -7.31
CA GLU A 7 21.55 15.01 -5.99
C GLU A 7 20.11 14.53 -5.71
N SER A 8 19.10 15.28 -6.16
CA SER A 8 17.70 14.87 -6.07
C SER A 8 17.38 13.66 -6.95
N GLN A 9 18.00 13.57 -8.14
CA GLN A 9 17.87 12.42 -9.03
C GLN A 9 18.58 11.20 -8.45
N LEU A 10 19.80 11.35 -7.93
CA LEU A 10 20.54 10.29 -7.24
C LEU A 10 19.81 9.79 -5.99
N ALA A 11 19.16 10.67 -5.21
CA ALA A 11 18.34 10.28 -4.07
C ALA A 11 17.07 9.50 -4.50
N ARG A 12 16.42 9.88 -5.60
CA ARG A 12 15.31 9.12 -6.20
C ARG A 12 15.76 7.76 -6.72
N ASP A 13 16.89 7.73 -7.43
CA ASP A 13 17.46 6.53 -8.02
C ASP A 13 18.00 5.57 -6.95
N SER A 14 18.55 6.08 -5.84
CA SER A 14 18.99 5.26 -4.69
C SER A 14 17.83 4.80 -3.79
N CYS A 15 16.75 5.57 -3.67
CA CYS A 15 15.52 5.15 -2.99
C CYS A 15 14.82 3.99 -3.72
N SER A 16 14.96 3.93 -5.05
CA SER A 16 14.38 2.86 -5.89
C SER A 16 14.98 1.45 -5.65
N LEU A 17 16.13 1.36 -4.96
CA LEU A 17 16.81 0.11 -4.66
C LEU A 17 16.59 -0.38 -3.22
N LEU A 18 15.99 0.44 -2.36
CA LEU A 18 15.71 0.05 -0.98
C LEU A 18 14.32 -0.57 -0.89
N PRO A 19 14.19 -1.77 -0.29
CA PRO A 19 12.88 -2.38 -0.08
C PRO A 19 12.01 -1.42 0.74
N MET A 20 10.73 -1.33 0.36
CA MET A 20 9.76 -0.47 1.06
C MET A 20 9.86 -0.66 2.59
N PRO A 21 10.01 0.43 3.36
CA PRO A 21 10.31 0.34 4.77
C PRO A 21 9.16 -0.32 5.54
N THR A 22 9.51 -1.05 6.60
CA THR A 22 8.54 -1.45 7.62
C THR A 22 8.50 -0.36 8.67
N LEU A 23 7.32 0.22 8.90
CA LEU A 23 7.10 1.25 9.90
C LEU A 23 6.49 0.62 11.15
N GLU A 24 6.96 1.07 12.31
CA GLU A 24 6.52 0.53 13.59
C GLU A 24 6.03 1.65 14.50
N THR A 25 4.94 1.36 15.21
CA THR A 25 4.39 2.19 16.28
C THR A 25 4.15 1.32 17.52
N ASP A 26 3.77 1.93 18.64
CA ASP A 26 3.43 1.20 19.87
C ASP A 26 2.37 0.10 19.64
N ARG A 27 1.47 0.30 18.67
CA ARG A 27 0.32 -0.60 18.45
C ARG A 27 0.32 -1.31 17.11
N LEU A 28 1.03 -0.81 16.10
CA LEU A 28 0.91 -1.26 14.71
C LEU A 28 2.27 -1.48 14.05
N ILE A 29 2.31 -2.46 13.16
CA ILE A 29 3.35 -2.68 12.16
C ILE A 29 2.72 -2.39 10.79
N LEU A 30 3.33 -1.49 10.03
CA LEU A 30 2.97 -1.17 8.65
C LEU A 30 4.06 -1.72 7.74
N ARG A 31 3.70 -2.58 6.79
CA ARG A 31 4.66 -3.22 5.88
C ARG A 31 4.05 -3.38 4.49
N SER A 32 4.91 -3.66 3.51
CA SER A 32 4.47 -4.15 2.20
C SER A 32 3.57 -5.37 2.34
N PHE A 33 2.59 -5.46 1.45
CA PHE A 33 1.71 -6.62 1.35
C PHE A 33 2.49 -7.88 0.98
N ARG A 34 1.97 -9.03 1.41
CA ARG A 34 2.48 -10.35 1.08
C ARG A 34 1.37 -11.19 0.48
N LYS A 35 1.73 -12.18 -0.34
CA LYS A 35 0.75 -13.13 -0.93
C LYS A 35 -0.15 -13.81 0.10
N ARG A 36 0.36 -14.05 1.31
CA ARG A 36 -0.40 -14.64 2.43
C ARG A 36 -1.51 -13.72 2.99
N ASP A 37 -1.44 -12.42 2.74
CA ASP A 37 -2.43 -11.46 3.26
C ASP A 37 -3.74 -11.49 2.45
N VAL A 38 -3.74 -12.13 1.28
CA VAL A 38 -4.88 -12.08 0.34
C VAL A 38 -6.16 -12.65 0.94
N ASP A 39 -6.10 -13.76 1.67
CA ASP A 39 -7.32 -14.39 2.18
C ASP A 39 -7.97 -13.55 3.29
N ALA A 40 -7.16 -13.00 4.20
CA ALA A 40 -7.64 -12.10 5.25
C ALA A 40 -8.19 -10.79 4.66
N MET A 41 -7.51 -10.21 3.65
CA MET A 41 -8.02 -9.02 2.96
C MET A 41 -9.28 -9.31 2.14
N ALA A 42 -9.42 -10.50 1.56
CA ALA A 42 -10.64 -10.87 0.83
C ALA A 42 -11.86 -10.93 1.76
N GLN A 43 -11.68 -11.37 3.01
CA GLN A 43 -12.74 -11.30 4.02
C GLN A 43 -13.10 -9.85 4.37
N LEU A 44 -12.10 -8.97 4.52
CA LEU A 44 -12.34 -7.55 4.78
C LEU A 44 -13.06 -6.86 3.60
N PHE A 45 -12.59 -7.07 2.37
CA PHE A 45 -13.22 -6.48 1.18
C PHE A 45 -14.58 -7.09 0.83
N ALA A 46 -14.90 -8.29 1.32
CA ALA A 46 -16.25 -8.85 1.19
C ALA A 46 -17.22 -8.32 2.26
N ASN A 47 -16.72 -7.72 3.34
CA ASN A 47 -17.54 -7.19 4.43
C ASN A 47 -18.20 -5.85 4.02
N PRO A 48 -19.54 -5.76 3.94
CA PRO A 48 -20.24 -4.53 3.57
C PRO A 48 -19.98 -3.37 4.54
N ASP A 49 -19.75 -3.63 5.83
CA ASP A 49 -19.46 -2.58 6.81
C ASP A 49 -18.07 -1.99 6.57
N PHE A 50 -17.09 -2.83 6.24
CA PHE A 50 -15.73 -2.40 5.91
C PHE A 50 -15.69 -1.60 4.60
N MET A 51 -16.49 -2.01 3.61
CA MET A 51 -16.55 -1.38 2.28
C MET A 51 -17.67 -0.35 2.12
N ARG A 52 -18.35 0.03 3.21
CA ARG A 52 -19.57 0.86 3.18
C ARG A 52 -19.40 2.18 2.41
N PHE A 53 -18.22 2.77 2.47
CA PHE A 53 -17.87 4.04 1.82
C PHE A 53 -16.96 3.87 0.60
N SER A 54 -16.82 2.65 0.10
CA SER A 54 -16.09 2.32 -1.13
C SER A 54 -17.05 2.18 -2.32
N LEU A 55 -16.51 1.91 -3.51
CA LEU A 55 -17.28 1.67 -4.74
C LEU A 55 -17.99 0.29 -4.80
N GLY A 56 -18.12 -0.39 -3.65
CA GLY A 56 -18.71 -1.72 -3.51
C GLY A 56 -17.74 -2.79 -2.99
N VAL A 57 -18.32 -3.88 -2.50
CA VAL A 57 -17.56 -5.04 -1.96
C VAL A 57 -16.88 -5.83 -3.07
N PHE A 58 -15.80 -6.52 -2.73
CA PHE A 58 -15.21 -7.55 -3.59
C PHE A 58 -15.93 -8.88 -3.34
N THR A 59 -16.58 -9.41 -4.37
CA THR A 59 -17.33 -10.67 -4.29
C THR A 59 -16.48 -11.87 -4.68
N GLN A 60 -15.33 -11.65 -5.32
CA GLN A 60 -14.43 -12.71 -5.76
C GLN A 60 -13.01 -12.44 -5.26
N ARG A 61 -12.37 -13.47 -4.68
CA ARG A 61 -10.98 -13.44 -4.20
C ARG A 61 -9.98 -12.87 -5.23
N LYS A 62 -10.23 -13.11 -6.52
CA LYS A 62 -9.37 -12.60 -7.61
C LYS A 62 -9.27 -11.07 -7.65
N GLN A 63 -10.31 -10.35 -7.20
CA GLN A 63 -10.29 -8.89 -7.10
C GLN A 63 -9.27 -8.44 -6.05
N THR A 64 -9.21 -9.12 -4.90
CA THR A 64 -8.21 -8.88 -3.86
C THR A 64 -6.79 -9.19 -4.34
N VAL A 65 -6.60 -10.27 -5.11
CA VAL A 65 -5.29 -10.58 -5.73
C VAL A 65 -4.84 -9.43 -6.62
N VAL A 66 -5.71 -8.94 -7.50
CA VAL A 66 -5.40 -7.83 -8.40
C VAL A 66 -5.01 -6.57 -7.61
N PHE A 67 -5.75 -6.25 -6.54
CA PHE A 67 -5.42 -5.12 -5.67
C PHE A 67 -4.03 -5.28 -5.03
N ILE A 68 -3.76 -6.42 -4.39
CA ILE A 68 -2.48 -6.67 -3.69
C ILE A 68 -1.29 -6.68 -4.66
N GLU A 69 -1.42 -7.34 -5.82
CA GLU A 69 -0.34 -7.36 -6.82
C GLU A 69 -0.07 -5.97 -7.41
N LYS A 70 -1.10 -5.12 -7.57
CA LYS A 70 -0.94 -3.73 -7.99
C LYS A 70 -0.11 -2.94 -6.97
N VAL A 71 -0.46 -3.04 -5.68
CA VAL A 71 0.25 -2.36 -4.59
C VAL A 71 1.68 -2.86 -4.46
N MET A 72 1.89 -4.19 -4.47
CA MET A 72 3.23 -4.78 -4.46
C MET A 72 4.05 -4.41 -5.71
N GLY A 73 3.38 -4.14 -6.83
CA GLY A 73 4.02 -3.60 -8.04
C GLY A 73 4.60 -2.20 -7.82
N TRP A 74 3.85 -1.32 -7.15
CA TRP A 74 4.33 0.01 -6.76
C TRP A 74 5.49 -0.07 -5.76
N ASP A 75 5.40 -0.97 -4.77
CA ASP A 75 6.48 -1.19 -3.81
C ASP A 75 7.79 -1.60 -4.49
N ARG A 76 7.72 -2.52 -5.47
CA ARG A 76 8.90 -2.96 -6.24
C ARG A 76 9.47 -1.85 -7.13
N ALA A 77 8.64 -0.87 -7.51
CA ALA A 77 9.06 0.28 -8.29
C ALA A 77 9.57 1.44 -7.43
N GLY A 78 9.61 1.30 -6.09
CA GLY A 78 9.98 2.39 -5.18
C GLY A 78 8.97 3.54 -5.13
N ILE A 79 7.74 3.31 -5.59
CA ILE A 79 6.67 4.31 -5.58
C ILE A 79 5.93 4.21 -4.24
N PRO A 80 5.74 5.32 -3.50
CA PRO A 80 4.95 5.32 -2.27
C PRO A 80 3.57 4.71 -2.48
N SER A 81 3.20 3.77 -1.61
CA SER A 81 2.02 2.93 -1.80
C SER A 81 1.24 2.66 -0.50
N GLN A 82 0.26 1.77 -0.56
CA GLN A 82 -0.52 1.31 0.58
C GLN A 82 0.23 0.23 1.37
N PHE A 83 0.24 0.38 2.69
CA PHE A 83 0.76 -0.62 3.62
C PHE A 83 -0.34 -1.55 4.11
N ALA A 84 0.03 -2.81 4.32
CA ALA A 84 -0.72 -3.70 5.19
C ALA A 84 -0.60 -3.24 6.66
N VAL A 85 -1.72 -3.19 7.38
CA VAL A 85 -1.78 -2.78 8.79
C VAL A 85 -1.94 -4.01 9.68
N ILE A 86 -0.98 -4.24 10.58
CA ILE A 86 -0.97 -5.40 11.49
C ILE A 86 -0.85 -4.90 12.94
N PRO A 87 -1.71 -5.35 13.87
CA PRO A 87 -1.51 -5.06 15.29
C PRO A 87 -0.23 -5.70 15.83
N ARG A 88 0.52 -4.98 16.66
CA ARG A 88 1.74 -5.48 17.31
C ARG A 88 1.41 -6.75 18.12
N GLY A 89 2.24 -7.79 17.98
CA GLY A 89 2.03 -9.09 18.62
C GLY A 89 0.96 -9.98 17.96
N LYS A 90 0.40 -9.57 16.81
CA LYS A 90 -0.49 -10.40 15.98
C LYS A 90 0.11 -10.58 14.59
N ASP A 91 -0.34 -11.62 13.89
CA ASP A 91 0.09 -11.91 12.52
C ASP A 91 -0.97 -11.58 11.46
N THR A 92 -2.19 -11.28 11.88
CA THR A 92 -3.34 -11.04 11.00
C THR A 92 -3.49 -9.56 10.68
N ILE A 93 -3.59 -9.26 9.39
CA ILE A 93 -3.89 -7.92 8.87
C ILE A 93 -5.30 -7.47 9.28
N ILE A 94 -5.44 -6.20 9.64
CA ILE A 94 -6.74 -5.58 10.03
C ILE A 94 -7.24 -4.55 9.01
N GLY A 95 -6.46 -4.28 7.98
CA GLY A 95 -6.78 -3.30 6.95
C GLY A 95 -5.52 -2.80 6.27
N TYR A 96 -5.65 -1.63 5.65
CA TYR A 96 -4.59 -1.00 4.89
C TYR A 96 -4.64 0.52 5.05
N CYS A 97 -3.50 1.17 4.91
CA CYS A 97 -3.38 2.62 4.90
C CYS A 97 -2.09 3.03 4.22
N GLY A 98 -1.99 4.27 3.79
CA GLY A 98 -0.77 4.79 3.19
C GLY A 98 -1.11 5.73 2.05
N PHE A 99 -0.22 5.76 1.07
CA PHE A 99 -0.30 6.71 -0.02
C PHE A 99 -1.13 6.12 -1.15
N PHE A 100 -2.03 6.94 -1.71
CA PHE A 100 -2.70 6.60 -2.95
C PHE A 100 -1.94 7.22 -4.10
N TYR A 101 -1.56 6.39 -5.07
CA TYR A 101 -0.93 6.88 -6.27
C TYR A 101 -2.00 7.48 -7.18
N HIS A 102 -1.97 8.80 -7.37
CA HIS A 102 -2.80 9.53 -8.32
C HIS A 102 -1.93 9.95 -9.51
N PRO A 103 -1.91 9.18 -10.62
CA PRO A 103 -1.07 9.51 -11.78
C PRO A 103 -1.57 10.75 -12.52
N GLU A 104 -2.85 11.09 -12.38
CA GLU A 104 -3.55 11.98 -13.32
C GLU A 104 -3.65 13.46 -12.85
N HIS A 105 -3.29 13.81 -11.61
CA HIS A 105 -3.58 15.14 -11.09
C HIS A 105 -2.45 15.71 -10.21
N GLY A 106 -1.95 16.89 -10.58
CA GLY A 106 -1.55 17.92 -9.63
C GLY A 106 -2.78 18.45 -8.87
N ILE A 107 -3.44 17.53 -8.15
CA ILE A 107 -4.55 17.66 -7.20
C ILE A 107 -5.79 18.43 -7.69
N GLU A 108 -6.93 17.74 -7.73
CA GLU A 108 -8.11 18.21 -7.00
C GLU A 108 -8.95 16.99 -6.58
N ASP A 109 -8.95 16.71 -5.28
CA ASP A 109 -9.94 15.87 -4.63
C ASP A 109 -11.10 16.78 -4.22
N ILE A 110 -12.29 16.58 -4.80
CA ILE A 110 -13.64 16.60 -4.19
C ILE A 110 -14.61 15.94 -5.18
#